data_AF-A0A4Z0HB04-F1
#
_entry.id   AF-A0A4Z0HB04-F1
#
_cell.length_a   1.000
_cell.length_b   1.000
_cell.length_c   1.000
_cell.angle_alpha   90.00
_cell.angle_beta   90.00
_cell.angle_gamma   90.00
#
_symmetry.space_group_name_H-M   'P 1'
#
loop_
_entity.id
_entity.type
_entity.pdbx_description
1 polymer ?
#
loop_
_entity_poly.entity_id
_entity_poly.type
_entity_poly.pdbx_seq_one_letter_code
_entity_poly.pdbx_strand_id
1 'polypeptide(L)'
;MVRGDSLDAAAVRDWCGLALEALGRAREDIDAINVYPVADGDTGTNLYLTAESAARAVAAACDGHEAAPGTPGPGLGDAIRAMAHGALIGARGNSGTILAQLLRGLADVLAEPEPYGAEGPGSVRAEPEPHPATRAGSADPAAPTDPAGNSPTERTAGSSRSDPTVGTAGTARTAGTGRPGPAATGGPGAGAEALRRALRHAAESAYAAVAHPAEGTMLTVAAAAADAAAQARGDVAAVARAAWEGARTALRATPGQLADLGRAGVVDAGGYGLVAVLGALAQALSGQAPPEPPAPDHGRLAGPGAAPGNPRAAACAAPPRP
;
A
#
# COMPACT_ATOMS: atom_id res chain seq x y z
N MET A 1 24.91 13.74 2.72
CA MET A 1 24.25 12.63 3.44
C MET A 1 23.28 12.01 2.46
N VAL A 2 23.60 10.85 1.92
CA VAL A 2 22.72 10.15 0.97
C VAL A 2 21.53 9.65 1.79
N ARG A 3 20.37 10.29 1.64
CA ARG A 3 19.09 9.70 2.05
C ARG A 3 18.70 8.73 0.94
N GLY A 4 18.32 7.49 1.24
CA GLY A 4 17.65 6.69 0.22
C GLY A 4 17.49 5.19 0.40
N ASP A 5 18.38 4.52 1.14
CA ASP A 5 18.38 3.04 1.04
C ASP A 5 17.34 2.36 1.96
N SER A 6 16.61 3.13 2.78
CA SER A 6 15.63 2.63 3.75
C SER A 6 14.23 3.18 3.51
N LEU A 7 13.24 2.28 3.51
CA LEU A 7 11.83 2.63 3.60
C LEU A 7 11.47 2.87 5.07
N ASP A 8 11.50 4.13 5.49
CA ASP A 8 11.18 4.57 6.86
C ASP A 8 10.11 5.67 6.88
N ALA A 9 9.77 6.18 8.08
CA ALA A 9 8.77 7.23 8.22
C ALA A 9 9.12 8.52 7.48
N ALA A 10 10.41 8.89 7.39
CA ALA A 10 10.84 10.06 6.65
C ALA A 10 10.67 9.85 5.14
N ALA A 11 11.02 8.66 4.64
CA ALA A 11 10.79 8.30 3.25
C ALA A 11 9.29 8.33 2.87
N VAL A 12 8.39 7.88 3.76
CA VAL A 12 6.93 7.98 3.54
C VAL A 12 6.45 9.44 3.52
N ARG A 13 6.99 10.29 4.40
CA ARG A 13 6.68 11.73 4.42
C ARG A 13 7.15 12.41 3.13
N ASP A 14 8.38 12.15 2.71
CA ASP A 14 8.96 12.68 1.48
C ASP A 14 8.16 12.17 0.25
N TRP A 15 7.79 10.89 0.23
CA TRP A 15 6.94 10.32 -0.82
C TRP A 15 5.59 11.02 -0.91
N CYS A 16 4.89 11.25 0.20
CA CYS A 16 3.61 11.95 0.19
C CYS A 16 3.72 13.37 -0.36
N GLY A 17 4.75 14.11 0.05
CA GLY A 17 5.01 15.46 -0.45
C GLY A 17 5.26 15.48 -1.96
N LEU A 18 6.16 14.61 -2.43
CA LEU A 18 6.50 14.49 -3.85
C LEU A 18 5.31 14.03 -4.70
N ALA A 19 4.49 13.11 -4.18
CA ALA A 19 3.29 12.64 -4.87
C ALA A 19 2.25 13.75 -5.00
N LEU A 20 2.05 14.56 -3.94
CA LEU A 20 1.14 15.69 -3.96
C LEU A 20 1.60 16.75 -4.96
N GLU A 21 2.89 17.07 -5.01
CA GLU A 21 3.45 18.00 -5.98
C GLU A 21 3.31 17.48 -7.43
N ALA A 22 3.60 16.20 -7.65
CA ALA A 22 3.49 15.58 -8.98
C ALA A 22 2.04 15.54 -9.47
N LEU A 23 1.10 15.14 -8.61
CA LEU A 23 -0.33 15.17 -8.93
C LEU A 23 -0.85 16.61 -9.11
N GLY A 24 -0.34 17.57 -8.35
CA GLY A 24 -0.69 18.98 -8.50
C GLY A 24 -0.32 19.53 -9.88
N ARG A 25 0.88 19.18 -10.39
CA ARG A 25 1.30 19.55 -11.75
C ARG A 25 0.51 18.84 -12.83
N ALA A 26 0.24 17.55 -12.66
CA ALA A 26 -0.43 16.72 -13.67
C ALA A 26 -1.97 16.81 -13.63
N ARG A 27 -2.55 17.49 -12.63
CA ARG A 27 -3.99 17.47 -12.35
C ARG A 27 -4.84 17.82 -13.59
N GLU A 28 -4.54 18.97 -14.20
CA GLU A 28 -5.30 19.47 -15.36
C GLU A 28 -5.13 18.55 -16.57
N ASP A 29 -3.95 18.00 -16.77
CA ASP A 29 -3.66 17.05 -17.84
C ASP A 29 -4.44 15.74 -17.67
N ILE A 30 -4.48 15.22 -16.44
CA ILE A 30 -5.23 14.00 -16.09
C ILE A 30 -6.73 14.23 -16.26
N ASP A 31 -7.24 15.39 -15.81
CA ASP A 31 -8.64 15.78 -15.97
C ASP A 31 -9.00 15.90 -17.46
N ALA A 32 -8.09 16.44 -18.29
CA ALA A 32 -8.31 16.61 -19.73
C ALA A 32 -8.38 15.28 -20.52
N ILE A 33 -7.71 14.23 -20.06
CA ILE A 33 -7.72 12.90 -20.71
C ILE A 33 -8.76 11.94 -20.11
N ASN A 34 -9.53 12.37 -19.11
CA ASN A 34 -10.54 11.54 -18.47
C ASN A 34 -11.72 11.27 -19.41
N VAL A 35 -11.67 10.13 -20.10
CA VAL A 35 -12.70 9.69 -21.05
C VAL A 35 -13.37 8.36 -20.68
N TYR A 36 -12.90 7.69 -19.62
CA TYR A 36 -13.38 6.38 -19.16
C TYR A 36 -13.38 6.28 -17.62
N PRO A 37 -14.41 5.66 -17.00
CA PRO A 37 -15.64 5.17 -17.61
C PRO A 37 -16.64 6.31 -17.91
N VAL A 38 -16.44 7.47 -17.28
CA VAL A 38 -17.28 8.66 -17.43
C VAL A 38 -16.35 9.85 -17.68
N ALA A 39 -16.64 10.61 -18.74
CA ALA A 39 -15.86 11.78 -19.13
C ALA A 39 -16.32 13.04 -18.38
N ASP A 40 -16.13 13.06 -17.05
CA ASP A 40 -16.52 14.17 -16.17
C ASP A 40 -15.38 15.12 -15.81
N GLY A 41 -14.15 14.82 -16.26
CA GLY A 41 -13.00 15.70 -16.10
C GLY A 41 -12.58 15.93 -14.65
N ASP A 42 -12.81 14.95 -13.76
CA ASP A 42 -12.51 15.11 -12.33
C ASP A 42 -11.44 14.14 -11.78
N THR A 43 -10.92 13.22 -12.61
CA THR A 43 -10.02 12.15 -12.15
C THR A 43 -8.74 12.67 -11.50
N GLY A 44 -8.06 13.63 -12.12
CA GLY A 44 -6.87 14.29 -11.58
C GLY A 44 -7.19 15.06 -10.31
N THR A 45 -8.31 15.79 -10.30
CA THR A 45 -8.81 16.48 -9.10
C THR A 45 -9.04 15.51 -7.93
N ASN A 46 -9.69 14.38 -8.20
CA ASN A 46 -10.02 13.35 -7.21
C ASN A 46 -8.76 12.68 -6.63
N LEU A 47 -7.77 12.39 -7.48
CA LEU A 47 -6.48 11.84 -7.05
C LEU A 47 -5.68 12.85 -6.22
N TYR A 48 -5.62 14.12 -6.64
CA TYR A 48 -4.95 15.17 -5.90
C TYR A 48 -5.54 15.33 -4.48
N LEU A 49 -6.86 15.44 -4.36
CA LEU A 49 -7.53 15.63 -3.07
C LEU A 49 -7.36 14.41 -2.14
N THR A 50 -7.36 13.21 -2.71
CA THR A 50 -7.10 11.97 -1.96
C THR A 50 -5.65 11.95 -1.44
N ALA A 51 -4.68 12.29 -2.29
CA ALA A 51 -3.27 12.37 -1.91
C ALA A 51 -3.00 13.50 -0.89
N GLU A 52 -3.68 14.64 -1.02
CA GLU A 52 -3.60 15.75 -0.07
C GLU A 52 -4.05 15.31 1.33
N SER A 53 -5.16 14.58 1.42
CA SER A 53 -5.64 14.02 2.68
C SER A 53 -4.65 13.04 3.29
N ALA A 54 -4.05 12.16 2.47
CA ALA A 54 -3.01 11.24 2.92
C ALA A 54 -1.77 11.98 3.45
N ALA A 55 -1.29 12.99 2.71
CA ALA A 55 -0.12 13.78 3.09
C ALA A 55 -0.35 14.55 4.39
N ARG A 56 -1.55 15.14 4.58
CA ARG A 56 -1.93 15.79 5.84
C ARG A 56 -1.94 14.81 7.01
N ALA A 57 -2.44 13.60 6.82
CA ALA A 57 -2.46 12.58 7.87
C ALA A 57 -1.05 12.12 8.26
N VAL A 58 -0.14 11.93 7.29
CA VAL A 58 1.27 11.62 7.57
C VAL A 58 1.95 12.77 8.30
N ALA A 59 1.77 14.01 7.84
CA ALA A 59 2.32 15.18 8.53
C ALA A 59 1.83 15.27 9.98
N ALA A 60 0.52 15.09 10.21
CA ALA A 60 -0.04 15.09 11.57
C ALA A 60 0.52 13.96 12.45
N ALA A 61 0.74 12.77 11.90
CA ALA A 61 1.36 11.67 12.64
C ALA A 61 2.83 11.94 13.00
N CYS A 62 3.57 12.58 12.09
CA CYS A 62 4.96 12.99 12.30
C CYS A 62 5.11 14.19 13.25
N ASP A 63 4.22 15.17 13.16
CA ASP A 63 4.32 16.45 13.88
C ASP A 63 3.59 16.40 15.23
N GLY A 64 2.54 15.57 15.35
CA GLY A 64 1.77 15.39 16.60
C GLY A 64 2.51 14.66 17.71
N HIS A 65 3.73 14.18 17.45
CA HIS A 65 4.65 13.69 18.48
C HIS A 65 5.35 14.87 19.16
N GLU A 66 4.60 15.63 19.98
CA GLU A 66 5.17 16.34 21.13
C GLU A 66 5.63 15.27 22.15
N ALA A 67 6.77 14.65 21.83
CA ALA A 67 7.30 13.55 22.60
C ALA A 67 7.73 14.05 23.97
N ALA A 68 7.11 13.51 25.03
CA ALA A 68 7.77 13.47 26.33
C ALA A 68 9.24 13.00 26.14
N PRO A 69 10.21 13.58 26.86
CA PRO A 69 11.61 13.23 26.67
C PRO A 69 11.84 11.71 26.70
N GLY A 70 12.34 11.15 25.60
CA GLY A 70 12.65 9.72 25.48
C GLY A 70 11.63 8.86 24.72
N THR A 71 10.51 9.42 24.23
CA THR A 71 9.61 8.67 23.33
C THR A 71 10.21 8.65 21.91
N PRO A 72 10.40 7.46 21.29
CA PRO A 72 10.82 7.38 19.90
C PRO A 72 9.82 8.08 18.98
N GLY A 73 10.31 8.78 17.95
CA GLY A 73 9.46 9.31 16.89
C GLY A 73 8.73 8.19 16.13
N PRO A 74 7.75 8.55 15.27
CA PRO A 74 6.94 7.56 14.58
C PRO A 74 7.77 6.66 13.67
N GLY A 75 7.43 5.37 13.67
CA GLY A 75 8.06 4.37 12.80
C GLY A 75 7.40 4.29 11.42
N LEU A 76 7.97 3.46 10.53
CA LEU A 76 7.39 3.18 9.20
C LEU A 76 5.91 2.79 9.30
N GLY A 77 5.58 1.88 10.22
CA GLY A 77 4.22 1.39 10.41
C GLY A 77 3.23 2.50 10.78
N ASP A 78 3.65 3.49 11.57
CA ASP A 78 2.79 4.61 11.97
C ASP A 78 2.55 5.55 10.79
N ALA A 79 3.62 5.88 10.04
CA ALA A 79 3.52 6.73 8.86
C ALA A 79 2.67 6.08 7.76
N ILE A 80 2.88 4.81 7.44
CA ILE A 80 2.13 4.12 6.36
C ILE A 80 0.65 3.90 6.75
N ARG A 81 0.36 3.61 8.02
CA ARG A 81 -1.03 3.55 8.53
C ARG A 81 -1.71 4.90 8.47
N ALA A 82 -1.02 5.98 8.85
CA ALA A 82 -1.55 7.33 8.76
C ALA A 82 -1.85 7.71 7.29
N MET A 83 -0.94 7.39 6.37
CA MET A 83 -1.11 7.60 4.94
C MET A 83 -2.36 6.90 4.40
N ALA A 84 -2.48 5.58 4.66
CA ALA A 84 -3.64 4.80 4.22
C ALA A 84 -4.94 5.30 4.84
N HIS A 85 -4.94 5.62 6.14
CA HIS A 85 -6.12 6.15 6.82
C HIS A 85 -6.55 7.50 6.25
N GLY A 86 -5.60 8.42 6.04
CA GLY A 86 -5.88 9.73 5.43
C GLY A 86 -6.41 9.62 4.01
N ALA A 87 -5.88 8.70 3.21
CA ALA A 87 -6.37 8.43 1.86
C ALA A 87 -7.82 7.90 1.88
N LEU A 88 -8.14 6.96 2.78
CA LEU A 88 -9.48 6.38 2.88
C LEU A 88 -10.54 7.41 3.32
N ILE A 89 -10.23 8.24 4.32
CA ILE A 89 -11.13 9.31 4.78
C ILE A 89 -11.28 10.40 3.71
N GLY A 90 -10.20 10.68 2.98
CA GLY A 90 -10.17 11.73 1.96
C GLY A 90 -10.61 11.30 0.56
N ALA A 91 -10.87 10.01 0.33
CA ALA A 91 -11.12 9.44 -0.97
C ALA A 91 -12.25 10.18 -1.71
N ARG A 92 -12.00 10.56 -2.97
CA ARG A 92 -12.97 11.22 -3.84
C ARG A 92 -13.18 10.43 -5.13
N GLY A 93 -14.45 10.23 -5.49
CA GLY A 93 -14.82 9.48 -6.69
C GLY A 93 -14.26 8.05 -6.72
N ASN A 94 -14.35 7.43 -7.90
CA ASN A 94 -13.85 6.06 -8.10
C ASN A 94 -12.32 6.03 -8.07
N SER A 95 -11.66 6.94 -8.79
CA SER A 95 -10.21 7.01 -8.89
C SER A 95 -9.52 7.23 -7.55
N GLY A 96 -10.07 8.13 -6.70
CA GLY A 96 -9.56 8.33 -5.35
C GLY A 96 -9.82 7.13 -4.43
N THR A 97 -10.97 6.45 -4.57
CA THR A 97 -11.25 5.22 -3.81
C THR A 97 -10.28 4.10 -4.17
N ILE A 98 -9.99 3.90 -5.46
CA ILE A 98 -9.02 2.89 -5.93
C ILE A 98 -7.62 3.23 -5.41
N LEU A 99 -7.18 4.50 -5.51
CA LEU A 99 -5.91 4.94 -4.94
C LEU A 99 -5.86 4.66 -3.42
N ALA A 100 -6.94 4.96 -2.69
CA ALA A 100 -7.00 4.69 -1.26
C ALA A 100 -6.92 3.18 -0.94
N GLN A 101 -7.51 2.31 -1.75
CA GLN A 101 -7.36 0.86 -1.58
C GLN A 101 -5.95 0.38 -1.90
N LEU A 102 -5.29 0.94 -2.93
CA LEU A 102 -3.88 0.65 -3.20
C LEU A 102 -3.00 1.04 -2.01
N LEU A 103 -3.17 2.24 -1.47
CA LEU A 103 -2.40 2.72 -0.31
C LEU A 103 -2.70 1.91 0.96
N ARG A 104 -3.95 1.47 1.15
CA ARG A 104 -4.34 0.56 2.22
C ARG A 104 -3.64 -0.80 2.10
N GLY A 105 -3.66 -1.42 0.92
CA GLY A 105 -2.97 -2.69 0.71
C GLY A 105 -1.45 -2.56 0.91
N LEU A 106 -0.84 -1.44 0.53
CA LEU A 106 0.56 -1.19 0.90
C LEU A 106 0.76 -1.20 2.42
N ALA A 107 -0.11 -0.50 3.17
CA ALA A 107 -0.05 -0.42 4.61
C ALA A 107 -0.29 -1.77 5.31
N ASP A 108 -1.19 -2.61 4.78
CA ASP A 108 -1.48 -3.93 5.34
C ASP A 108 -0.22 -4.81 5.43
N VAL A 109 0.74 -4.65 4.51
CA VAL A 109 2.00 -5.40 4.50
C VAL A 109 3.14 -4.64 5.20
N LEU A 110 3.30 -3.34 4.91
CA LEU A 110 4.43 -2.54 5.40
C LEU A 110 4.30 -2.15 6.88
N ALA A 111 3.09 -2.20 7.43
CA ALA A 111 2.83 -1.89 8.83
C ALA A 111 2.91 -3.11 9.75
N GLU A 112 3.06 -4.32 9.18
CA GLU A 112 3.31 -5.51 9.97
C GLU A 112 4.65 -5.37 10.69
N PRO A 113 4.71 -5.63 12.01
CA PRO A 113 5.98 -5.73 12.68
C PRO A 113 6.77 -6.89 12.05
N GLU A 114 8.00 -6.62 11.60
CA GLU A 114 8.93 -7.65 11.14
C GLU A 114 8.87 -8.84 12.13
N PRO A 115 8.59 -10.06 11.65
CA PRO A 115 8.46 -11.21 12.55
C PRO A 115 9.74 -11.34 13.37
N TYR A 116 9.60 -11.24 14.68
CA TYR A 116 10.68 -11.41 15.64
C TYR A 116 11.33 -12.78 15.40
N GLY A 117 12.53 -12.78 14.82
CA GLY A 117 13.41 -13.93 14.70
C GLY A 117 12.76 -15.18 14.11
N ALA A 118 12.69 -15.28 12.78
CA ALA A 118 12.81 -16.60 12.17
C ALA A 118 14.20 -17.14 12.53
N GLU A 119 14.29 -17.97 13.58
CA GLU A 119 15.46 -18.80 13.81
C GLU A 119 15.79 -19.50 12.48
N GLY A 120 17.02 -19.31 12.01
CA GLY A 120 17.48 -19.87 10.73
C GLY A 120 17.26 -21.39 10.67
N PRO A 121 17.18 -21.99 9.48
CA PRO A 121 16.96 -23.42 9.37
C PRO A 121 18.14 -24.18 9.96
N GLY A 122 17.88 -24.90 11.06
CA GLY A 122 18.65 -26.06 11.49
C GLY A 122 19.93 -25.80 12.29
N SER A 123 19.80 -25.45 13.58
CA SER A 123 20.66 -26.13 14.55
C SER A 123 20.04 -27.50 14.83
N VAL A 124 20.56 -28.53 14.19
CA VAL A 124 20.35 -29.92 14.60
C VAL A 124 20.63 -29.96 16.11
N ARG A 125 19.59 -30.14 16.93
CA ARG A 125 19.79 -30.58 18.30
C ARG A 125 20.43 -31.95 18.16
N ALA A 126 21.71 -32.04 18.51
CA ALA A 126 22.36 -33.32 18.73
C ALA A 126 21.48 -34.11 19.70
N GLU A 127 20.93 -35.22 19.23
CA GLU A 127 20.29 -36.19 20.11
C GLU A 127 21.32 -36.62 21.17
N PRO A 128 20.95 -36.71 22.45
CA PRO A 128 21.86 -37.25 23.44
C PRO A 128 22.10 -38.74 23.16
N GLU A 129 23.37 -39.10 23.00
CA GLU A 129 23.87 -40.47 22.84
C GLU A 129 23.19 -41.46 23.80
N PRO A 130 22.80 -42.66 23.35
CA PRO A 130 22.27 -43.69 24.23
C PRO A 130 23.39 -44.28 25.12
N HIS A 131 23.18 -44.24 26.44
CA HIS A 131 23.97 -45.00 27.41
C HIS A 131 23.97 -46.51 27.07
N PRO A 132 25.10 -47.22 27.26
CA PRO A 132 25.22 -48.62 26.86
C PRO A 132 24.35 -49.54 27.73
N ALA A 133 23.54 -50.35 27.06
CA ALA A 133 22.73 -51.41 27.65
C ALA A 133 23.59 -52.57 28.15
N THR A 134 23.41 -52.92 29.42
CA THR A 134 23.86 -54.18 30.02
C THR A 134 23.00 -55.33 29.47
N ARG A 135 23.63 -56.34 28.88
CA ARG A 135 22.98 -57.60 28.45
C ARG A 135 22.55 -58.44 29.66
N ALA A 136 21.26 -58.76 29.74
CA ALA A 136 20.70 -60.00 30.25
C ALA A 136 19.32 -60.14 29.57
N GLY A 137 19.09 -61.11 28.70
CA GLY A 137 18.78 -62.48 29.07
C GLY A 137 17.37 -62.79 28.55
N SER A 138 17.31 -63.66 27.56
CA SER A 138 16.14 -64.14 26.80
C SER A 138 15.02 -64.76 27.65
N ALA A 139 13.75 -64.50 27.31
CA ALA A 139 12.76 -65.52 26.90
C ALA A 139 11.33 -64.91 26.78
N ASP A 140 10.69 -65.23 25.66
CA ASP A 140 9.28 -65.08 25.28
C ASP A 140 8.44 -66.22 25.91
N PRO A 141 7.12 -66.43 25.64
CA PRO A 141 5.96 -65.54 25.43
C PRO A 141 4.75 -65.95 26.31
N ALA A 142 3.66 -65.16 26.35
CA ALA A 142 2.28 -65.67 26.35
C ALA A 142 1.22 -64.54 26.16
N ALA A 143 0.35 -64.71 25.16
CA ALA A 143 -0.91 -63.99 24.93
C ALA A 143 -2.04 -64.54 25.87
N PRO A 144 -3.36 -64.26 25.71
CA PRO A 144 -4.10 -63.34 24.82
C PRO A 144 -5.31 -62.60 25.51
N THR A 145 -6.19 -62.01 24.66
CA THR A 145 -7.65 -61.71 24.79
C THR A 145 -8.13 -60.37 25.39
N ASP A 146 -8.48 -59.41 24.51
CA ASP A 146 -9.84 -58.91 24.14
C ASP A 146 -11.03 -58.99 25.16
N PRO A 147 -12.16 -58.27 24.97
CA PRO A 147 -12.40 -56.82 24.77
C PRO A 147 -13.58 -56.31 25.67
N ALA A 148 -14.16 -55.14 25.31
CA ALA A 148 -15.36 -54.45 25.86
C ALA A 148 -15.05 -53.35 26.89
N GLY A 149 -15.70 -52.19 26.91
CA GLY A 149 -16.88 -51.69 26.22
C GLY A 149 -17.34 -50.41 26.92
N ASN A 150 -18.21 -49.66 26.24
CA ASN A 150 -19.11 -48.62 26.73
C ASN A 150 -18.56 -47.22 27.11
N SER A 151 -18.95 -46.24 26.29
CA SER A 151 -19.32 -44.85 26.63
C SER A 151 -20.51 -44.82 27.64
N PRO A 152 -21.16 -43.68 28.00
CA PRO A 152 -20.93 -42.25 27.69
C PRO A 152 -21.17 -41.32 28.92
N THR A 153 -21.33 -40.02 28.65
CA THR A 153 -22.20 -39.01 29.30
C THR A 153 -21.56 -37.79 29.98
N GLU A 154 -21.82 -36.65 29.34
CA GLU A 154 -22.47 -35.43 29.84
C GLU A 154 -22.08 -34.88 31.23
N ARG A 155 -21.77 -33.57 31.28
CA ARG A 155 -22.78 -32.55 31.67
C ARG A 155 -22.20 -31.14 31.69
N THR A 156 -22.92 -30.27 31.03
CA THR A 156 -22.97 -28.80 31.17
C THR A 156 -23.56 -28.35 32.51
N ALA A 157 -22.97 -27.31 33.10
CA ALA A 157 -23.57 -26.22 33.91
C ALA A 157 -22.38 -25.47 34.55
N GLY A 158 -22.32 -24.15 34.68
CA GLY A 158 -23.33 -23.10 34.65
C GLY A 158 -22.98 -22.09 35.76
N SER A 159 -23.21 -20.81 35.49
CA SER A 159 -23.27 -19.69 36.45
C SER A 159 -21.98 -19.32 37.19
N SER A 160 -21.74 -18.10 37.67
CA SER A 160 -22.32 -16.76 37.57
C SER A 160 -21.62 -15.99 38.68
N ARG A 161 -21.18 -14.75 38.40
CA ARG A 161 -21.04 -13.58 39.31
C ARG A 161 -20.44 -13.85 40.71
N SER A 162 -19.43 -13.09 41.14
CA SER A 162 -19.65 -11.78 41.77
C SER A 162 -18.30 -11.11 42.08
N ASP A 163 -18.25 -9.80 41.91
CA ASP A 163 -17.28 -8.89 42.54
C ASP A 163 -17.52 -8.84 44.06
N PRO A 164 -16.50 -8.57 44.89
CA PRO A 164 -16.39 -7.21 45.41
C PRO A 164 -14.97 -6.66 45.64
N THR A 165 -14.99 -5.34 45.77
CA THR A 165 -13.98 -4.31 45.98
C THR A 165 -13.01 -4.42 47.19
N VAL A 166 -11.93 -3.63 47.06
CA VAL A 166 -11.06 -2.95 48.06
C VAL A 166 -9.75 -3.65 48.44
N GLY A 167 -8.63 -2.94 48.26
CA GLY A 167 -7.35 -3.32 48.86
C GLY A 167 -6.15 -2.50 48.36
N THR A 168 -5.94 -1.33 48.96
CA THR A 168 -4.73 -0.50 48.85
C THR A 168 -3.51 -1.24 49.39
N ALA A 169 -2.42 -1.36 48.63
CA ALA A 169 -1.06 -1.52 49.17
C ALA A 169 -0.01 -1.25 48.08
N GLY A 170 0.78 -0.20 48.28
CA GLY A 170 1.95 0.08 47.48
C GLY A 170 3.05 -0.95 47.76
N THR A 171 3.74 -1.39 46.71
CA THR A 171 5.08 -1.94 46.80
C THR A 171 5.94 -1.32 45.70
N ALA A 172 7.05 -0.72 46.12
CA ALA A 172 8.06 -0.12 45.28
C ALA A 172 8.61 -1.18 44.31
N ARG A 173 8.54 -0.91 43.00
CA ARG A 173 9.30 -1.67 42.00
C ARG A 173 10.59 -0.93 41.71
N THR A 174 11.67 -1.64 42.00
CA THR A 174 13.06 -1.32 41.68
C THR A 174 13.21 -0.98 40.21
N ALA A 175 13.98 0.08 39.94
CA ALA A 175 14.42 0.48 38.62
C ALA A 175 15.25 -0.63 37.99
N GLY A 176 14.65 -1.39 37.09
CA GLY A 176 15.38 -2.21 36.13
C GLY A 176 15.94 -1.29 35.05
N THR A 177 17.26 -1.14 35.02
CA THR A 177 17.99 -0.53 33.90
C THR A 177 17.82 -1.44 32.68
N GLY A 178 16.71 -1.27 31.97
CA GLY A 178 16.47 -1.86 30.67
C GLY A 178 17.52 -1.34 29.70
N ARG A 179 18.53 -2.16 29.43
CA ARG A 179 19.45 -1.96 28.32
C ARG A 179 18.60 -1.83 27.04
N PRO A 180 18.79 -0.78 26.22
CA PRO A 180 18.05 -0.68 24.96
C PRO A 180 18.36 -1.93 24.15
N GLY A 181 17.30 -2.64 23.76
CA GLY A 181 17.40 -3.77 22.84
C GLY A 181 18.10 -3.31 21.55
N PRO A 182 18.88 -4.19 20.89
CA PRO A 182 19.53 -3.81 19.64
C PRO A 182 18.44 -3.39 18.64
N ALA A 183 18.61 -2.20 18.05
CA ALA A 183 17.78 -1.76 16.94
C ALA A 183 17.79 -2.86 15.88
N ALA A 184 16.61 -3.44 15.62
CA ALA A 184 16.43 -4.44 14.59
C ALA A 184 16.59 -3.76 13.22
N THR A 185 17.83 -3.63 12.76
CA THR A 185 18.12 -3.24 11.40
C THR A 185 17.86 -4.46 10.52
N GLY A 186 16.64 -4.56 9.98
CA GLY A 186 16.38 -5.45 8.86
C GLY A 186 17.44 -5.22 7.79
N GLY A 187 18.02 -6.31 7.27
CA GLY A 187 19.08 -6.19 6.27
C GLY A 187 18.60 -5.42 5.02
N PRO A 188 19.52 -4.90 4.18
CA PRO A 188 19.16 -4.11 3.00
C PRO A 188 18.15 -4.79 2.03
N GLY A 189 18.01 -6.12 2.10
CA GLY A 189 17.00 -6.88 1.34
C GLY A 189 15.61 -6.98 1.98
N ALA A 190 15.47 -6.73 3.29
CA ALA A 190 14.19 -6.86 4.00
C ALA A 190 13.18 -5.81 3.53
N GLY A 191 13.60 -4.54 3.43
CA GLY A 191 12.75 -3.46 2.90
C GLY A 191 12.37 -3.68 1.43
N ALA A 192 13.29 -4.19 0.61
CA ALA A 192 13.01 -4.52 -0.78
C ALA A 192 11.95 -5.62 -0.90
N GLU A 193 12.06 -6.69 -0.11
CA GLU A 193 11.09 -7.79 -0.12
C GLU A 193 9.73 -7.38 0.44
N ALA A 194 9.70 -6.59 1.53
CA ALA A 194 8.48 -6.01 2.06
C ALA A 194 7.76 -5.16 1.00
N LEU A 195 8.49 -4.33 0.25
CA LEU A 195 7.91 -3.50 -0.81
C LEU A 195 7.35 -4.34 -1.97
N ARG A 196 8.03 -5.43 -2.39
CA ARG A 196 7.49 -6.35 -3.42
C ARG A 196 6.17 -6.95 -3.00
N ARG A 197 6.12 -7.51 -1.78
CA ARG A 197 4.89 -8.09 -1.21
C ARG A 197 3.78 -7.05 -1.08
N ALA A 198 4.13 -5.86 -0.61
CA ALA A 198 3.18 -4.76 -0.45
C ALA A 198 2.56 -4.33 -1.78
N LEU A 199 3.36 -4.14 -2.83
CA LEU A 199 2.86 -3.75 -4.16
C LEU A 199 1.94 -4.83 -4.76
N ARG A 200 2.28 -6.11 -4.59
CA ARG A 200 1.41 -7.23 -5.00
C ARG A 200 0.07 -7.19 -4.28
N HIS A 201 0.10 -7.14 -2.95
CA HIS A 201 -1.11 -7.13 -2.11
C HIS A 201 -1.97 -5.89 -2.39
N ALA A 202 -1.35 -4.74 -2.62
CA ALA A 202 -2.04 -3.52 -3.02
C ALA A 202 -2.80 -3.68 -4.33
N ALA A 203 -2.15 -4.20 -5.38
CA ALA A 203 -2.78 -4.41 -6.68
C ALA A 203 -3.96 -5.39 -6.58
N GLU A 204 -3.79 -6.50 -5.88
CA GLU A 204 -4.84 -7.51 -5.65
C GLU A 204 -6.01 -6.94 -4.84
N SER A 205 -5.73 -6.19 -3.78
CA SER A 205 -6.75 -5.56 -2.93
C SER A 205 -7.56 -4.51 -3.69
N ALA A 206 -6.89 -3.68 -4.51
CA ALA A 206 -7.57 -2.69 -5.34
C ALA A 206 -8.44 -3.34 -6.42
N TYR A 207 -7.96 -4.41 -7.05
CA TYR A 207 -8.74 -5.18 -8.02
C TYR A 207 -9.99 -5.80 -7.37
N ALA A 208 -9.83 -6.41 -6.20
CA ALA A 208 -10.94 -7.02 -5.46
C ALA A 208 -11.98 -6.00 -4.94
N ALA A 209 -11.58 -4.75 -4.73
CA ALA A 209 -12.47 -3.70 -4.25
C ALA A 209 -13.36 -3.08 -5.35
N VAL A 210 -13.10 -3.36 -6.62
CA VAL A 210 -13.87 -2.83 -7.75
C VAL A 210 -14.88 -3.87 -8.23
N ALA A 211 -16.17 -3.50 -8.26
CA ALA A 211 -17.25 -4.43 -8.62
C ALA A 211 -17.15 -4.98 -10.05
N HIS A 212 -16.69 -4.15 -11.00
CA HIS A 212 -16.51 -4.51 -12.40
C HIS A 212 -15.14 -4.02 -12.87
N PRO A 213 -14.06 -4.74 -12.56
CA PRO A 213 -12.72 -4.34 -12.96
C PRO A 213 -12.57 -4.44 -14.48
N ALA A 214 -11.77 -3.55 -15.07
CA ALA A 214 -11.54 -3.51 -16.50
C ALA A 214 -10.04 -3.40 -16.79
N GLU A 215 -9.58 -4.15 -17.80
CA GLU A 215 -8.24 -3.99 -18.36
C GLU A 215 -8.11 -2.64 -19.07
N GLY A 216 -6.89 -2.11 -19.18
CA GLY A 216 -6.63 -0.78 -19.70
C GLY A 216 -6.91 0.35 -18.71
N THR A 217 -7.11 0.03 -17.43
CA THR A 217 -7.34 1.04 -16.37
C THR A 217 -6.16 1.14 -15.41
N MET A 218 -6.29 1.99 -14.39
CA MET A 218 -5.39 2.08 -13.24
C MET A 218 -5.06 0.70 -12.63
N LEU A 219 -6.00 -0.26 -12.67
CA LEU A 219 -5.78 -1.62 -12.16
C LEU A 219 -4.72 -2.38 -12.97
N THR A 220 -4.74 -2.27 -14.31
CA THR A 220 -3.71 -2.86 -15.19
C THR A 220 -2.34 -2.25 -14.90
N VAL A 221 -2.30 -0.93 -14.68
CA VAL A 221 -1.06 -0.20 -14.34
C VAL A 221 -0.52 -0.66 -12.99
N ALA A 222 -1.38 -0.84 -11.98
CA ALA A 222 -1.00 -1.35 -10.66
C ALA A 222 -0.47 -2.79 -10.72
N ALA A 223 -1.15 -3.67 -11.46
CA ALA A 223 -0.71 -5.05 -11.65
C ALA A 223 0.67 -5.13 -12.32
N ALA A 224 0.89 -4.36 -13.38
CA ALA A 224 2.18 -4.31 -14.06
C ALA A 224 3.30 -3.73 -13.20
N ALA A 225 2.98 -2.75 -12.33
CA ALA A 225 3.93 -2.23 -11.36
C ALA A 225 4.38 -3.33 -10.37
N ALA A 226 3.43 -4.11 -9.85
CA ALA A 226 3.70 -5.22 -8.96
C ALA A 226 4.50 -6.34 -9.64
N ASP A 227 4.20 -6.65 -10.90
CA ASP A 227 4.93 -7.64 -11.70
C ASP A 227 6.39 -7.21 -11.92
N ALA A 228 6.62 -5.95 -12.30
CA ALA A 228 7.96 -5.42 -12.49
C ALA A 228 8.76 -5.39 -11.18
N ALA A 229 8.12 -4.98 -10.08
CA ALA A 229 8.72 -5.00 -8.74
C ALA A 229 9.14 -6.42 -8.32
N ALA A 230 8.30 -7.43 -8.58
CA ALA A 230 8.56 -8.82 -8.24
C ALA A 230 9.81 -9.37 -8.95
N GLN A 231 10.08 -8.93 -10.19
CA GLN A 231 11.26 -9.36 -10.96
C GLN A 231 12.52 -8.53 -10.65
N ALA A 232 12.38 -7.40 -9.95
CA ALA A 232 13.48 -6.48 -9.69
C ALA A 232 14.46 -7.04 -8.66
N ARG A 233 15.73 -7.05 -9.03
CA ARG A 233 16.85 -7.32 -8.11
C ARG A 233 17.40 -6.00 -7.55
N GLY A 234 17.97 -6.06 -6.36
CA GLY A 234 18.60 -4.92 -5.70
C GLY A 234 17.88 -4.50 -4.43
N ASP A 235 18.19 -3.28 -4.01
CA ASP A 235 17.64 -2.62 -2.83
C ASP A 235 16.20 -2.11 -3.06
N VAL A 236 15.63 -1.48 -2.04
CA VAL A 236 14.26 -0.97 -2.05
C VAL A 236 14.05 0.13 -3.10
N ALA A 237 15.07 0.96 -3.36
CA ALA A 237 15.03 1.99 -4.39
C ALA A 237 14.98 1.38 -5.80
N ALA A 238 15.75 0.31 -6.05
CA ALA A 238 15.71 -0.45 -7.30
C ALA A 238 14.34 -1.09 -7.54
N VAL A 239 13.72 -1.65 -6.50
CA VAL A 239 12.35 -2.20 -6.56
C VAL A 239 11.32 -1.11 -6.89
N ALA A 240 11.38 0.04 -6.21
CA ALA A 240 10.47 1.15 -6.46
C ALA A 240 10.61 1.71 -7.89
N ARG A 241 11.84 1.85 -8.38
CA ARG A 241 12.11 2.27 -9.77
C ARG A 241 11.54 1.26 -10.78
N ALA A 242 11.75 -0.03 -10.57
CA ALA A 242 11.20 -1.06 -11.44
C ALA A 242 9.67 -1.04 -11.46
N ALA A 243 9.02 -0.86 -10.31
CA ALA A 243 7.57 -0.71 -10.21
C ALA A 243 7.07 0.48 -11.05
N TRP A 244 7.72 1.63 -10.93
CA TRP A 244 7.40 2.83 -11.69
C TRP A 244 7.63 2.64 -13.21
N GLU A 245 8.72 1.99 -13.63
CA GLU A 245 9.00 1.69 -15.04
C GLU A 245 7.98 0.71 -15.64
N GLY A 246 7.59 -0.32 -14.87
CA GLY A 246 6.53 -1.26 -15.22
C GLY A 246 5.19 -0.54 -15.41
N ALA A 247 4.81 0.30 -14.46
CA ALA A 247 3.61 1.13 -14.53
C ALA A 247 3.60 2.02 -15.79
N ARG A 248 4.71 2.71 -16.09
CA ARG A 248 4.82 3.55 -17.30
C ARG A 248 4.68 2.76 -18.59
N THR A 249 5.21 1.55 -18.62
CA THR A 249 5.11 0.66 -19.78
C THR A 249 3.67 0.21 -19.99
N ALA A 250 2.97 -0.20 -18.92
CA ALA A 250 1.56 -0.54 -18.98
C ALA A 250 0.68 0.65 -19.37
N LEU A 251 0.92 1.83 -18.81
CA LEU A 251 0.17 3.04 -19.13
C LEU A 251 0.21 3.36 -20.62
N ARG A 252 1.38 3.25 -21.27
CA ARG A 252 1.51 3.45 -22.72
C ARG A 252 0.72 2.45 -23.55
N ALA A 253 0.41 1.27 -23.00
CA ALA A 253 -0.32 0.22 -23.68
C ALA A 253 -1.85 0.32 -23.49
N THR A 254 -2.35 1.09 -22.51
CA THR A 254 -3.79 1.18 -22.23
C THR A 254 -4.68 1.65 -23.39
N PRO A 255 -4.23 2.55 -24.31
CA PRO A 255 -5.06 2.91 -25.47
C PRO A 255 -5.40 1.70 -26.35
N GLY A 256 -4.57 0.65 -26.36
CA GLY A 256 -4.81 -0.59 -27.10
C GLY A 256 -5.70 -1.60 -26.37
N GLN A 257 -6.08 -1.34 -25.11
CA GLN A 257 -6.79 -2.28 -24.24
C GLN A 257 -8.25 -1.87 -24.00
N LEU A 258 -8.55 -0.58 -24.06
CA LEU A 258 -9.92 -0.05 -23.98
C LEU A 258 -10.27 0.73 -25.23
N ALA A 259 -11.41 0.38 -25.83
CA ALA A 259 -11.87 1.00 -27.05
C ALA A 259 -12.09 2.52 -26.89
N ASP A 260 -12.52 2.99 -25.72
CA ASP A 260 -12.76 4.41 -25.46
C ASP A 260 -11.44 5.20 -25.43
N LEU A 261 -10.43 4.67 -24.73
CA LEU A 261 -9.07 5.20 -24.71
C LEU A 261 -8.46 5.20 -26.12
N GLY A 262 -8.58 4.09 -26.85
CA GLY A 262 -8.07 3.95 -28.21
C GLY A 262 -8.70 4.91 -29.21
N ARG A 263 -10.02 5.15 -29.12
CA ARG A 263 -10.72 6.14 -29.97
C ARG A 263 -10.31 7.57 -29.65
N ALA A 264 -10.12 7.89 -28.37
CA ALA A 264 -9.66 9.21 -27.94
C ALA A 264 -8.16 9.42 -28.18
N GLY A 265 -7.39 8.34 -28.36
CA GLY A 265 -5.94 8.38 -28.53
C GLY A 265 -5.20 8.79 -27.25
N VAL A 266 -5.81 8.56 -26.09
CA VAL A 266 -5.26 8.92 -24.77
C VAL A 266 -5.00 7.69 -23.92
N VAL A 267 -4.07 7.82 -22.98
CA VAL A 267 -3.83 6.80 -21.94
C VAL A 267 -4.90 6.88 -20.86
N ASP A 268 -4.89 5.91 -19.94
CA ASP A 268 -5.82 5.92 -18.81
C ASP A 268 -5.50 7.06 -17.83
N ALA A 269 -6.50 7.88 -17.49
CA ALA A 269 -6.35 9.01 -16.58
C ALA A 269 -5.92 8.56 -15.17
N GLY A 270 -6.56 7.52 -14.65
CA GLY A 270 -6.23 6.96 -13.35
C GLY A 270 -4.82 6.38 -13.30
N GLY A 271 -4.45 5.61 -14.32
CA GLY A 271 -3.13 5.03 -14.50
C GLY A 271 -2.03 6.09 -14.62
N TYR A 272 -2.30 7.23 -15.28
CA TYR A 272 -1.39 8.37 -15.31
C TYR A 272 -1.08 8.86 -13.90
N GLY A 273 -2.13 9.10 -13.09
CA GLY A 273 -1.94 9.54 -11.71
C GLY A 273 -1.20 8.51 -10.85
N LEU A 274 -1.47 7.21 -11.03
CA LEU A 274 -0.71 6.16 -10.33
C LEU A 274 0.77 6.14 -10.72
N VAL A 275 1.10 6.37 -11.99
CA VAL A 275 2.49 6.53 -12.45
C VAL A 275 3.17 7.72 -11.75
N ALA A 276 2.47 8.84 -11.56
CA ALA A 276 3.01 9.98 -10.81
C ALA A 276 3.29 9.62 -9.34
N VAL A 277 2.36 8.91 -8.67
CA VAL A 277 2.52 8.45 -7.28
C VAL A 277 3.69 7.48 -7.13
N LEU A 278 3.85 6.52 -8.05
CA LEU A 278 4.96 5.56 -8.03
C LEU A 278 6.31 6.22 -8.37
N GLY A 279 6.30 7.23 -9.26
CA GLY A 279 7.47 8.04 -9.55
C GLY A 279 7.96 8.80 -8.31
N ALA A 280 7.03 9.37 -7.55
CA ALA A 280 7.34 10.03 -6.29
C ALA A 280 7.93 9.06 -5.25
N LEU A 281 7.47 7.80 -5.20
CA LEU A 281 8.06 6.77 -4.33
C LEU A 281 9.51 6.47 -4.75
N ALA A 282 9.74 6.25 -6.06
CA ALA A 282 11.07 6.02 -6.60
C ALA A 282 12.00 7.21 -6.32
N GLN A 283 11.49 8.45 -6.40
CA GLN A 283 12.25 9.66 -6.07
C GLN A 283 12.59 9.75 -4.59
N ALA A 284 11.62 9.50 -3.69
CA ALA A 284 11.82 9.55 -2.25
C ALA A 284 12.91 8.56 -1.80
N LEU A 285 12.96 7.38 -2.42
CA LEU A 285 13.92 6.33 -2.10
C LEU A 285 15.27 6.49 -2.83
N SER A 286 15.32 7.03 -4.05
CA SER A 286 16.60 7.18 -4.76
C SER A 286 17.26 8.54 -4.60
N GLY A 287 16.51 9.55 -4.15
CA GLY A 287 16.90 10.96 -4.21
C GLY A 287 16.98 11.52 -5.63
N GLN A 288 16.66 10.73 -6.66
CA GLN A 288 16.71 11.12 -8.06
C GLN A 288 15.30 11.34 -8.58
N ALA A 289 15.04 12.53 -9.12
CA ALA A 289 13.76 12.81 -9.76
C ALA A 289 13.60 11.92 -11.00
N PRO A 290 12.53 11.11 -11.10
CA PRO A 290 12.24 10.38 -12.32
C PRO A 290 11.93 11.38 -13.45
N PRO A 291 12.27 11.06 -14.71
CA PRO A 291 11.83 11.84 -15.85
C PRO A 291 10.30 11.90 -15.87
N GLU A 292 9.78 13.11 -16.00
CA GLU A 292 8.34 13.39 -16.05
C GLU A 292 7.69 12.58 -17.18
N PRO A 293 6.51 11.97 -16.98
CA PRO A 293 5.77 11.39 -18.09
C PRO A 293 5.51 12.50 -19.13
N PRO A 294 5.63 12.19 -20.44
CA PRO A 294 5.36 13.18 -21.47
C PRO A 294 3.93 13.69 -21.30
N ALA A 295 3.77 15.02 -21.32
CA ALA A 295 2.45 15.64 -21.28
C ALA A 295 1.57 15.02 -22.38
N PRO A 296 0.30 14.71 -22.08
CA PRO A 296 -0.60 14.19 -23.09
C PRO A 296 -0.70 15.20 -24.24
N ASP A 297 -0.66 14.70 -25.48
CA ASP A 297 -0.81 15.57 -26.65
C ASP A 297 -2.25 16.11 -26.73
N HIS A 298 -2.46 17.29 -26.14
CA HIS A 298 -3.74 18.00 -26.18
C HIS A 298 -4.17 18.33 -27.62
N GLY A 299 -3.25 18.29 -28.59
CA GLY A 299 -3.47 18.63 -29.99
C GLY A 299 -4.35 17.65 -30.77
N ARG A 300 -4.65 16.46 -30.22
CA ARG A 300 -5.51 15.46 -30.90
C ARG A 300 -6.91 15.31 -30.30
N LEU A 301 -7.14 15.82 -29.09
CA LEU A 301 -8.47 15.85 -28.46
C LEU A 301 -9.37 16.95 -29.05
N ALA A 302 -8.79 17.93 -29.73
CA ALA A 302 -9.49 18.80 -30.66
C ALA A 302 -9.66 18.08 -32.01
N GLY A 303 -10.62 17.16 -32.12
CA GLY A 303 -11.10 16.70 -33.42
C GLY A 303 -11.60 17.89 -34.27
N PRO A 304 -11.62 17.80 -35.61
CA PRO A 304 -12.05 18.89 -36.49
C PRO A 304 -13.57 19.10 -36.33
N GLY A 305 -13.93 19.94 -35.37
CA GLY A 305 -15.32 20.13 -34.92
C GLY A 305 -15.65 21.57 -34.55
N ALA A 306 -14.91 22.55 -35.05
CA ALA A 306 -15.45 23.90 -35.21
C ALA A 306 -16.37 23.87 -36.43
N ALA A 307 -17.64 23.49 -36.23
CA ALA A 307 -18.67 23.73 -37.23
C ALA A 307 -18.73 25.24 -37.52
N PRO A 308 -18.83 25.67 -38.79
CA PRO A 308 -18.94 27.08 -39.14
C PRO A 308 -20.22 27.66 -38.51
N GLY A 309 -20.11 28.88 -38.02
CA GLY A 309 -21.13 29.57 -37.24
C GLY A 309 -22.54 29.42 -37.81
N ASN A 310 -23.47 29.07 -36.93
CA ASN A 310 -24.89 29.12 -37.19
C ASN A 310 -25.31 30.57 -37.50
N PRO A 311 -25.81 30.92 -38.70
CA PRO A 311 -26.17 32.29 -39.06
C PRO A 311 -27.52 32.74 -38.47
N ARG A 312 -27.97 32.13 -37.36
CA ARG A 312 -29.29 32.40 -36.77
C ARG A 312 -29.29 32.92 -35.34
N ALA A 313 -28.16 33.44 -34.86
CA ALA A 313 -28.06 34.15 -33.58
C ALA A 313 -27.76 35.66 -33.73
N ALA A 314 -28.20 36.29 -34.82
CA ALA A 314 -28.18 37.73 -35.01
C ALA A 314 -29.61 38.28 -35.16
N ALA A 315 -30.44 38.12 -34.13
CA ALA A 315 -31.71 38.83 -34.01
C ALA A 315 -32.22 38.79 -32.56
N CYS A 316 -31.60 39.59 -31.69
CA CYS A 316 -32.21 40.10 -30.44
C CYS A 316 -31.37 41.29 -29.95
N ALA A 317 -31.25 42.32 -30.80
CA ALA A 317 -30.89 43.66 -30.33
C ALA A 317 -32.18 44.35 -29.85
N ALA A 318 -32.19 44.80 -28.60
CA ALA A 318 -33.29 45.57 -28.03
C ALA A 318 -33.47 46.91 -28.78
N PRO A 319 -34.70 47.42 -28.96
CA PRO A 319 -34.92 48.72 -29.58
C PRO A 319 -34.52 49.87 -28.63
N PRO A 320 -34.07 51.03 -29.15
CA PRO A 320 -33.83 52.20 -28.33
C PRO A 320 -35.16 52.78 -27.81
N ARG A 321 -35.15 53.22 -26.54
CA ARG A 321 -36.30 53.88 -25.91
C ARG A 321 -36.44 55.32 -26.44
N PRO A 322 -37.69 55.83 -26.59
CA PRO A 322 -37.95 57.21 -26.98
C PRO A 322 -37.56 58.22 -25.90
#